data_AF-A0A372QLY7-F1
#
_entry.id   AF-A0A372QLY7-F1
#
_cell.length_a   1.000
_cell.length_b   1.000
_cell.length_c   1.000
_cell.angle_alpha   90.00
_cell.angle_beta   90.00
_cell.angle_gamma   90.00
#
_symmetry.space_group_name_H-M   'P 1'
#
loop_
_entity.id
_entity.type
_entity.pdbx_description
1 polymer ?
#
loop_
_entity_poly.entity_id
_entity_poly.type
_entity_poly.pdbx_seq_one_letter_code
_entity_poly.pdbx_strand_id
1 'polypeptide(L)'
;MSHPRRPWQQKKMWSQTTQYQPREQMFTSNSHTAQYQAQEQMTVSAYERKSILDMHHMIIEWLEKFIEKAGYYPDWERRKQVHDSNIKRQDISNPEKAEKALSNKLITFVRSVGNTPSPFLREELKEKFYQWIDATGIHVGNCPKRLACFLLGTHEILEGKDEKIERDSENKKRDLNPDSYEYAEGLNKVFANIQAPLREERDMEISLKNKKWNEITIKNQFNGNAERGKIAFEQIVKNITFNDYQNFHFFPQREVQQIGMLGMVDMDLR
;
A
#
# COMPACT_ATOMS: atom_id res chain seq x y z
N MET A 1 -69.72 -33.26 -15.90
CA MET A 1 -69.32 -32.55 -17.14
C MET A 1 -67.96 -31.92 -16.87
N SER A 2 -66.84 -32.43 -17.37
CA SER A 2 -66.35 -32.39 -18.76
C SER A 2 -65.08 -31.53 -18.80
N HIS A 3 -63.98 -32.22 -18.47
CA HIS A 3 -62.63 -32.09 -19.01
C HIS A 3 -61.66 -30.95 -18.60
N PRO A 4 -60.36 -31.30 -18.52
CA PRO A 4 -59.27 -30.45 -18.04
C PRO A 4 -58.46 -29.85 -19.20
N ARG A 5 -57.60 -28.85 -18.92
CA ARG A 5 -56.51 -28.46 -19.83
C ARG A 5 -55.14 -28.64 -19.19
N ARG A 6 -54.24 -29.05 -20.07
CA ARG A 6 -52.96 -29.75 -19.90
C ARG A 6 -51.76 -28.77 -19.86
N PRO A 7 -50.53 -29.30 -19.65
CA PRO A 7 -49.42 -28.59 -19.04
C PRO A 7 -48.47 -27.95 -20.06
N TRP A 8 -47.66 -27.01 -19.58
CA TRP A 8 -46.52 -26.46 -20.33
C TRP A 8 -45.31 -27.39 -20.21
N GLN A 9 -44.95 -27.99 -21.34
CA GLN A 9 -43.62 -28.55 -21.59
C GLN A 9 -42.67 -27.43 -22.03
N GLN A 10 -41.49 -27.33 -21.41
CA GLN A 10 -40.27 -26.91 -22.10
C GLN A 10 -39.10 -27.77 -21.60
N LYS A 11 -38.71 -28.74 -22.44
CA LYS A 11 -37.45 -29.47 -22.40
C LYS A 11 -36.73 -29.11 -23.70
N LYS A 12 -35.54 -28.47 -23.64
CA LYS A 12 -34.51 -28.57 -24.68
C LYS A 12 -33.18 -27.95 -24.23
N MET A 13 -32.14 -28.78 -24.31
CA MET A 13 -30.71 -28.50 -24.53
C MET A 13 -29.99 -27.67 -23.44
N TRP A 14 -28.79 -28.01 -22.98
CA TRP A 14 -27.61 -28.43 -23.72
C TRP A 14 -26.80 -29.49 -22.94
N SER A 15 -26.34 -30.53 -23.63
CA SER A 15 -25.20 -31.33 -23.19
C SER A 15 -23.98 -30.78 -23.93
N GLN A 16 -23.03 -30.22 -23.19
CA GLN A 16 -21.71 -29.92 -23.73
C GLN A 16 -20.78 -31.07 -23.33
N THR A 17 -20.42 -31.83 -24.35
CA THR A 17 -19.34 -32.81 -24.34
C THR A 17 -18.03 -32.05 -24.13
N THR A 18 -17.42 -32.16 -22.96
CA THR A 18 -16.08 -31.61 -22.72
C THR A 18 -15.07 -32.42 -23.53
N GLN A 19 -14.66 -31.84 -24.65
CA GLN A 19 -13.62 -32.37 -25.52
C GLN A 19 -12.27 -32.19 -24.81
N TYR A 20 -11.63 -33.31 -24.48
CA TYR A 20 -10.29 -33.35 -23.88
C TYR A 20 -9.28 -32.76 -24.88
N GLN A 21 -8.68 -31.61 -24.56
CA GLN A 21 -7.57 -31.06 -25.35
C GLN A 21 -6.23 -31.66 -24.90
N PRO A 22 -5.32 -32.03 -25.83
CA PRO A 22 -4.03 -32.62 -25.49
C PRO A 22 -3.12 -31.62 -24.76
N ARG A 23 -2.36 -32.18 -23.80
CA ARG A 23 -1.46 -31.52 -22.85
C ARG A 23 -0.13 -31.06 -23.49
N GLU A 24 -0.17 -30.47 -24.68
CA GLU A 24 1.05 -30.07 -25.43
C GLU A 24 1.20 -28.55 -25.66
N GLN A 25 0.29 -27.72 -25.15
CA GLN A 25 0.40 -26.25 -25.24
C GLN A 25 0.90 -25.55 -23.96
N MET A 26 1.44 -26.27 -22.98
CA MET A 26 1.97 -25.65 -21.74
C MET A 26 3.47 -25.31 -21.78
N PHE A 27 4.19 -25.61 -22.87
CA PHE A 27 5.64 -25.32 -22.95
C PHE A 27 5.99 -24.01 -23.66
N THR A 28 5.03 -23.34 -24.32
CA THR A 28 5.25 -22.05 -25.00
C THR A 28 4.84 -20.84 -24.16
N SER A 29 4.15 -21.01 -23.03
CA SER A 29 3.75 -19.89 -22.16
C SER A 29 4.91 -19.32 -21.33
N ASN A 30 5.94 -20.14 -21.03
CA ASN A 30 7.09 -19.70 -20.23
C ASN A 30 8.05 -18.79 -21.00
N SER A 31 8.22 -18.98 -22.32
CA SER A 31 9.16 -18.16 -23.11
C SER A 31 8.63 -16.75 -23.34
N HIS A 32 7.32 -16.60 -23.58
CA HIS A 32 6.69 -15.29 -23.72
C HIS A 32 6.70 -14.53 -22.39
N THR A 33 6.37 -15.18 -21.27
CA THR A 33 6.40 -14.54 -19.94
C THR A 33 7.80 -14.07 -19.58
N ALA A 34 8.83 -14.87 -19.85
CA ALA A 34 10.23 -14.49 -19.62
C ALA A 34 10.69 -13.35 -20.54
N GLN A 35 10.24 -13.32 -21.80
CA GLN A 35 10.53 -12.21 -22.72
C GLN A 35 9.84 -10.90 -22.29
N TYR A 36 8.58 -10.96 -21.85
CA TYR A 36 7.86 -9.79 -21.32
C TYR A 36 8.53 -9.25 -20.05
N GLN A 37 8.90 -10.12 -19.11
CA GLN A 37 9.63 -9.72 -17.90
C GLN A 37 11.00 -9.12 -18.23
N ALA A 38 11.73 -9.68 -19.19
CA ALA A 38 13.00 -9.13 -19.65
C ALA A 38 12.83 -7.76 -20.33
N GLN A 39 11.71 -7.54 -21.04
CA GLN A 39 11.43 -6.28 -21.73
C GLN A 39 10.94 -5.18 -20.77
N GLU A 40 10.13 -5.50 -19.76
CA GLU A 40 9.76 -4.58 -18.67
C GLU A 40 10.97 -4.20 -17.80
N GLN A 41 11.93 -5.12 -17.62
CA GLN A 41 13.22 -4.79 -17.01
C GLN A 41 14.04 -3.82 -17.87
N MET A 42 13.80 -3.70 -19.18
CA MET A 42 14.55 -2.76 -20.03
C MET A 42 14.03 -1.32 -19.95
N THR A 43 12.83 -1.07 -19.44
CA THR A 43 12.23 0.28 -19.41
C THR A 43 12.47 1.04 -18.11
N VAL A 44 12.73 0.34 -17.00
CA VAL A 44 12.99 1.00 -15.70
C VAL A 44 14.39 1.62 -15.70
N SER A 45 14.45 2.94 -15.51
CA SER A 45 15.73 3.65 -15.36
C SER A 45 16.38 3.36 -14.01
N ALA A 46 17.71 3.51 -13.91
CA ALA A 46 18.40 3.43 -12.61
C ALA A 46 17.83 4.43 -11.59
N TYR A 47 17.49 5.64 -12.05
CA TYR A 47 16.89 6.68 -11.21
C TYR A 47 15.54 6.23 -10.64
N GLU A 48 14.64 5.74 -11.49
CA GLU A 48 13.30 5.28 -11.07
C GLU A 48 13.40 4.15 -10.04
N ARG A 49 14.20 3.11 -10.33
CA ARG A 49 14.43 2.02 -9.37
C ARG A 49 14.97 2.54 -8.03
N LYS A 50 15.97 3.44 -8.06
CA LYS A 50 16.56 3.99 -6.83
C LYS A 50 15.56 4.83 -6.05
N SER A 51 14.86 5.75 -6.70
CA SER A 51 13.90 6.65 -6.05
C SER A 51 12.79 5.87 -5.34
N ILE A 52 12.25 4.83 -5.99
CA ILE A 52 11.21 3.98 -5.40
C ILE A 52 11.75 3.14 -4.23
N LEU A 53 12.98 2.61 -4.34
CA LEU A 53 13.61 1.88 -3.25
C LEU A 53 13.91 2.77 -2.04
N ASP A 54 14.36 4.00 -2.27
CA ASP A 54 14.58 4.99 -1.21
C ASP A 54 13.24 5.41 -0.56
N MET A 55 12.17 5.57 -1.36
CA MET A 55 10.82 5.84 -0.89
C MET A 55 10.28 4.68 -0.02
N HIS A 56 10.48 3.43 -0.45
CA HIS A 56 10.12 2.24 0.33
C HIS A 56 10.91 2.17 1.65
N HIS A 57 12.22 2.43 1.60
CA HIS A 57 13.05 2.49 2.81
C HIS A 57 12.53 3.53 3.80
N MET A 58 12.15 4.71 3.31
CA MET A 58 11.55 5.74 4.14
C MET A 58 10.20 5.29 4.75
N ILE A 59 9.36 4.53 4.04
CA ILE A 59 8.13 3.95 4.63
C ILE A 59 8.45 3.00 5.78
N ILE A 60 9.43 2.11 5.59
CA ILE A 60 9.89 1.22 6.66
C ILE A 60 10.39 2.04 7.85
N GLU A 61 11.19 3.09 7.62
CA GLU A 61 11.68 3.97 8.68
C GLU A 61 10.54 4.62 9.49
N TRP A 62 9.47 5.08 8.81
CA TRP A 62 8.29 5.64 9.48
C TRP A 62 7.46 4.58 10.20
N LEU A 63 7.36 3.36 9.67
CA LEU A 63 6.74 2.23 10.37
C LEU A 63 7.49 1.92 11.65
N GLU A 64 8.82 1.82 11.60
CA GLU A 64 9.65 1.59 12.77
C GLU A 64 9.53 2.71 13.80
N LYS A 65 9.41 3.96 13.33
CA LYS A 65 9.21 5.12 14.21
C LYS A 65 7.84 5.09 14.89
N PHE A 66 6.80 4.70 14.16
CA PHE A 66 5.46 4.52 14.73
C PHE A 66 5.48 3.42 15.80
N ILE A 67 6.10 2.28 15.52
CA ILE A 67 6.23 1.16 16.47
C ILE A 67 6.98 1.60 17.74
N GLU A 68 8.10 2.32 17.58
CA GLU A 68 8.88 2.90 18.70
C GLU A 68 7.99 3.78 19.58
N LYS A 69 7.24 4.72 18.98
CA LYS A 69 6.39 5.66 19.73
C LYS A 69 5.14 5.02 20.32
N ALA A 70 4.60 3.98 19.69
CA ALA A 70 3.47 3.23 20.20
C ALA A 70 3.84 2.30 21.38
N GLY A 71 5.13 2.03 21.59
CA GLY A 71 5.60 1.20 22.69
C GLY A 71 5.15 -0.26 22.58
N TYR A 72 4.91 -0.76 21.36
CA TYR A 72 4.38 -2.12 21.15
C TYR A 72 5.35 -3.23 21.57
N TYR A 73 6.66 -2.96 21.55
CA TYR A 73 7.70 -3.94 21.89
C TYR A 73 8.68 -3.32 22.88
N PRO A 74 8.82 -3.87 24.11
CA PRO A 74 9.79 -3.39 25.08
C PRO A 74 11.25 -3.49 24.62
N ASP A 75 11.54 -4.42 23.71
CA ASP A 75 12.86 -4.70 23.13
C ASP A 75 13.03 -4.11 21.72
N TRP A 76 12.20 -3.13 21.33
CA TRP A 76 12.17 -2.59 19.96
C TRP A 76 13.53 -2.13 19.43
N GLU A 77 14.35 -1.47 20.26
CA GLU A 77 15.69 -0.99 19.86
C GLU A 77 16.59 -2.11 19.35
N ARG A 78 16.40 -3.37 19.81
CA ARG A 78 17.15 -4.54 19.33
C ARG A 78 16.56 -5.16 18.06
N ARG A 79 15.26 -4.93 17.80
CA ARG A 79 14.53 -5.46 16.64
C ARG A 79 14.66 -4.57 15.42
N LYS A 80 14.72 -3.26 15.65
CA LYS A 80 14.79 -2.21 14.63
C LYS A 80 15.90 -2.50 13.63
N GLN A 81 15.63 -2.34 12.34
CA GLN A 81 16.60 -2.55 11.27
C GLN A 81 17.18 -1.22 10.73
N VAL A 82 16.47 -0.09 10.90
CA VAL A 82 16.96 1.24 10.48
C VAL A 82 17.53 2.01 11.68
N HIS A 83 18.80 1.75 12.02
CA HIS A 83 19.45 2.38 13.17
C HIS A 83 19.73 3.88 12.97
N ASP A 84 20.22 4.26 11.79
CA ASP A 84 20.52 5.65 11.44
C ASP A 84 19.29 6.37 10.91
N SER A 85 18.28 6.53 11.76
CA SER A 85 17.05 7.21 11.36
C SER A 85 17.31 8.68 11.06
N ASN A 86 16.97 9.10 9.84
CA ASN A 86 16.94 10.49 9.42
C ASN A 86 15.78 11.27 10.04
N ILE A 87 14.80 10.59 10.65
CA ILE A 87 13.68 11.21 11.33
C ILE A 87 14.12 11.77 12.70
N LYS A 88 14.71 12.98 12.68
CA LYS A 88 15.13 13.76 13.87
C LYS A 88 14.06 14.73 14.37
N ARG A 89 12.84 14.61 13.86
CA ARG A 89 11.73 15.53 14.13
C ARG A 89 11.33 15.48 15.62
N GLN A 90 11.42 16.61 16.30
CA GLN A 90 10.99 16.71 17.71
C GLN A 90 9.46 16.68 17.85
N ASP A 91 8.74 17.07 16.79
CA ASP A 91 7.29 17.19 16.83
C ASP A 91 6.56 15.84 16.82
N ILE A 92 7.23 14.73 16.49
CA ILE A 92 6.68 13.36 16.52
C ILE A 92 6.92 12.64 17.86
N SER A 93 6.71 13.37 18.95
CA SER A 93 7.00 12.89 20.32
C SER A 93 6.05 11.79 20.81
N ASN A 94 4.90 11.60 20.16
CA ASN A 94 3.85 10.67 20.57
C ASN A 94 3.39 9.77 19.40
N PRO A 95 2.71 8.64 19.69
CA PRO A 95 2.29 7.70 18.65
C PRO A 95 1.32 8.31 17.64
N GLU A 96 0.39 9.18 18.05
CA GLU A 96 -0.62 9.75 17.15
C GLU A 96 0.01 10.61 16.05
N LYS A 97 1.04 11.40 16.40
CA LYS A 97 1.76 12.23 15.42
C LYS A 97 2.67 11.39 14.53
N ALA A 98 3.32 10.36 15.08
CA ALA A 98 4.11 9.43 14.28
C ALA A 98 3.21 8.68 13.28
N GLU A 99 2.03 8.26 13.73
CA GLU A 99 1.03 7.62 12.88
C GLU A 99 0.53 8.55 11.77
N LYS A 100 0.13 9.78 12.11
CA LYS A 100 -0.30 10.77 11.12
C LYS A 100 0.78 11.02 10.06
N ALA A 101 2.05 11.06 10.48
CA ALA A 101 3.17 11.20 9.57
C ALA A 101 3.33 9.97 8.67
N LEU A 102 3.27 8.75 9.24
CA LEU A 102 3.29 7.49 8.48
C LEU A 102 2.18 7.46 7.42
N SER A 103 0.94 7.77 7.78
CA SER A 103 -0.18 7.80 6.82
C SER A 103 0.05 8.80 5.67
N ASN A 104 0.58 9.99 5.97
CA ASN A 104 0.96 10.96 4.93
C ASN A 104 2.10 10.45 4.03
N LYS A 105 3.00 9.62 4.56
CA LYS A 105 4.03 8.98 3.74
C LYS A 105 3.47 7.84 2.90
N LEU A 106 2.52 7.05 3.41
CA LEU A 106 1.86 6.00 2.63
C LEU A 106 1.15 6.56 1.39
N ILE A 107 0.42 7.68 1.49
CA ILE A 107 -0.18 8.30 0.29
C ILE A 107 0.87 8.83 -0.70
N THR A 108 2.04 9.25 -0.22
CA THR A 108 3.16 9.62 -1.10
C THR A 108 3.74 8.39 -1.80
N PHE A 109 3.80 7.26 -1.07
CA PHE A 109 4.27 5.98 -1.58
C PHE A 109 3.32 5.40 -2.63
N VAL A 110 2.00 5.47 -2.40
CA VAL A 110 0.95 5.18 -3.41
C VAL A 110 1.28 5.88 -4.72
N ARG A 111 1.47 7.21 -4.68
CA ARG A 111 1.75 8.00 -5.89
C ARG A 111 3.07 7.64 -6.56
N SER A 112 4.06 7.20 -5.79
CA SER A 112 5.38 6.87 -6.34
C SER A 112 5.37 5.50 -7.00
N VAL A 113 4.75 4.51 -6.35
CA VAL A 113 4.67 3.12 -6.83
C VAL A 113 3.56 2.95 -7.87
N GLY A 114 2.42 3.64 -7.74
CA GLY A 114 1.31 3.61 -8.70
C GLY A 114 1.70 4.13 -10.08
N ASN A 115 2.62 5.11 -10.13
CA ASN A 115 3.21 5.59 -11.37
C ASN A 115 4.29 4.67 -11.95
N THR A 116 4.64 3.58 -11.24
CA THR A 116 5.65 2.61 -11.69
C THR A 116 4.98 1.46 -12.44
N PRO A 117 5.21 1.32 -13.75
CA PRO A 117 4.58 0.27 -14.55
C PRO A 117 5.26 -1.10 -14.42
N SER A 118 6.25 -1.28 -13.54
CA SER A 118 7.09 -2.49 -13.52
C SER A 118 6.70 -3.49 -12.40
N PRO A 119 6.06 -4.63 -12.74
CA PRO A 119 5.81 -5.74 -11.82
C PRO A 119 7.07 -6.25 -11.11
N PHE A 120 8.21 -6.31 -11.81
CA PHE A 120 9.49 -6.75 -11.23
C PHE A 120 9.89 -5.91 -10.01
N LEU A 121 9.76 -4.58 -10.10
CA LEU A 121 10.12 -3.72 -8.98
C LEU A 121 9.18 -3.92 -7.79
N ARG A 122 7.89 -4.15 -8.03
CA ARG A 122 6.92 -4.49 -6.97
C ARG A 122 7.30 -5.79 -6.26
N GLU A 123 7.74 -6.81 -6.99
CA GLU A 123 8.24 -8.05 -6.37
C GLU A 123 9.51 -7.80 -5.54
N GLU A 124 10.46 -7.01 -6.04
CA GLU A 124 11.66 -6.62 -5.28
C GLU A 124 11.31 -5.89 -3.97
N LEU A 125 10.33 -4.98 -4.02
CA LEU A 125 9.84 -4.26 -2.84
C LEU A 125 9.15 -5.21 -1.83
N LYS A 126 8.30 -6.13 -2.32
CA LYS A 126 7.66 -7.14 -1.47
C LYS A 126 8.66 -8.03 -0.78
N GLU A 127 9.68 -8.50 -1.51
CA GLU A 127 10.76 -9.29 -0.92
C GLU A 127 11.41 -8.54 0.25
N LYS A 128 11.79 -7.27 0.06
CA LYS A 128 12.37 -6.43 1.12
C LYS A 128 11.41 -6.20 2.29
N PHE A 129 10.13 -5.95 2.02
CA PHE A 129 9.11 -5.81 3.05
C PHE A 129 9.02 -7.07 3.92
N TYR A 130 9.02 -8.26 3.32
CA TYR A 130 8.99 -9.51 4.07
C TYR A 130 10.30 -9.80 4.82
N GLN A 131 11.46 -9.49 4.23
CA GLN A 131 12.74 -9.58 4.94
C GLN A 131 12.74 -8.70 6.20
N TRP A 132 12.15 -7.50 6.13
CA TRP A 132 12.00 -6.63 7.30
C TRP A 132 11.05 -7.22 8.36
N ILE A 133 9.92 -7.82 7.97
CA ILE A 133 9.01 -8.49 8.91
C ILE A 133 9.71 -9.63 9.66
N ASP A 134 10.43 -10.51 8.94
CA ASP A 134 11.20 -11.60 9.58
C ASP A 134 12.29 -11.06 10.50
N ALA A 135 13.03 -10.05 10.06
CA ALA A 135 14.14 -9.48 10.82
C ALA A 135 13.70 -8.81 12.13
N THR A 136 12.54 -8.14 12.13
CA THR A 136 11.96 -7.49 13.32
C THR A 136 11.26 -8.47 14.27
N GLY A 137 11.05 -9.72 13.84
CA GLY A 137 10.37 -10.74 14.62
C GLY A 137 8.90 -10.40 14.89
N ILE A 138 8.25 -9.66 13.98
CA ILE A 138 6.81 -9.39 14.04
C ILE A 138 6.07 -10.62 13.51
N HIS A 139 5.11 -11.13 14.28
CA HIS A 139 4.31 -12.29 13.93
C HIS A 139 2.89 -12.17 14.51
N VAL A 140 1.99 -13.07 14.14
CA VAL A 140 0.57 -13.02 14.53
C VAL A 140 0.33 -12.93 16.05
N GLY A 141 1.18 -13.56 16.85
CA GLY A 141 1.08 -13.58 18.31
C GLY A 141 1.56 -12.31 19.02
N ASN A 142 2.24 -11.40 18.31
CA ASN A 142 2.77 -10.16 18.90
C ASN A 142 2.45 -8.91 18.06
N CYS A 143 1.61 -9.01 17.03
CA CYS A 143 1.28 -7.88 16.16
C CYS A 143 -0.04 -7.24 16.60
N PRO A 144 -0.02 -6.02 17.17
CA PRO A 144 -1.24 -5.32 17.52
C PRO A 144 -2.07 -5.03 16.28
N LYS A 145 -3.40 -5.13 16.41
CA LYS A 145 -4.37 -4.95 15.33
C LYS A 145 -4.15 -3.68 14.49
N ARG A 146 -3.80 -2.57 15.16
CA ARG A 146 -3.53 -1.28 14.49
C ARG A 146 -2.28 -1.35 13.60
N LEU A 147 -1.19 -1.94 14.10
CA LEU A 147 0.00 -2.21 13.30
C LEU A 147 -0.31 -3.15 12.14
N ALA A 148 -1.08 -4.21 12.40
CA ALA A 148 -1.48 -5.17 11.40
C ALA A 148 -2.22 -4.50 10.21
N CYS A 149 -3.06 -3.50 10.47
CA CYS A 149 -3.72 -2.70 9.42
C CYS A 149 -2.72 -1.86 8.60
N PHE A 150 -1.68 -1.28 9.23
CA PHE A 150 -0.63 -0.57 8.51
C PHE A 150 0.23 -1.51 7.65
N LEU A 151 0.55 -2.70 8.15
CA LEU A 151 1.26 -3.71 7.39
C LEU A 151 0.45 -4.16 6.16
N LEU A 152 -0.85 -4.41 6.37
CA LEU A 152 -1.76 -4.78 5.28
C LEU A 152 -1.88 -3.66 4.24
N GLY A 153 -2.07 -2.41 4.67
CA GLY A 153 -2.13 -1.26 3.75
C GLY A 153 -0.84 -1.05 2.96
N THR A 154 0.32 -1.24 3.61
CA THR A 154 1.62 -1.16 2.92
C THR A 154 1.72 -2.25 1.85
N HIS A 155 1.37 -3.49 2.20
CA HIS A 155 1.37 -4.60 1.25
C HIS A 155 0.38 -4.39 0.09
N GLU A 156 -0.82 -3.86 0.36
CA GLU A 156 -1.80 -3.53 -0.68
C GLU A 156 -1.24 -2.51 -1.69
N ILE A 157 -0.48 -1.49 -1.24
CA ILE A 157 0.22 -0.58 -2.15
C ILE A 157 1.20 -1.33 -3.06
N LEU A 158 1.98 -2.25 -2.49
CA LEU A 158 2.94 -3.06 -3.24
C LEU A 158 2.24 -3.96 -4.29
N GLU A 159 1.06 -4.46 -3.95
CA GLU A 159 0.17 -5.23 -4.86
C GLU A 159 -0.60 -4.36 -5.86
N GLY A 160 -0.55 -3.02 -5.73
CA GLY A 160 -1.28 -2.09 -6.60
C GLY A 160 -2.78 -2.00 -6.30
N LYS A 161 -3.16 -2.24 -5.05
CA LYS A 161 -4.54 -2.19 -4.52
C LYS A 161 -4.67 -1.00 -3.55
N ASP A 162 -4.45 0.21 -4.04
CA ASP A 162 -4.34 1.43 -3.25
C ASP A 162 -5.68 2.12 -2.95
N GLU A 163 -6.80 1.58 -3.43
CA GLU A 163 -8.10 2.25 -3.44
C GLU A 163 -8.58 2.64 -2.04
N LYS A 164 -8.23 1.85 -1.03
CA LYS A 164 -8.61 2.17 0.36
C LYS A 164 -7.87 3.40 0.89
N ILE A 165 -6.55 3.47 0.68
CA ILE A 165 -5.73 4.58 1.18
C ILE A 165 -6.09 5.88 0.45
N GLU A 166 -6.36 5.79 -0.86
CA GLU A 166 -6.84 6.94 -1.64
C GLU A 166 -8.19 7.45 -1.13
N ARG A 167 -9.17 6.55 -0.98
CA ARG A 167 -10.50 6.90 -0.43
C ARG A 167 -10.41 7.52 0.97
N ASP A 168 -9.62 6.93 1.87
CA ASP A 168 -9.43 7.47 3.22
C ASP A 168 -8.75 8.86 3.18
N SER A 169 -7.84 9.10 2.22
CA SER A 169 -7.16 10.38 2.03
C SER A 169 -8.10 11.46 1.46
N GLU A 170 -8.98 11.11 0.54
CA GLU A 170 -9.99 12.03 -0.02
C GLU A 170 -10.98 12.51 1.04
N ASN A 171 -11.43 11.57 1.89
CA ASN A 171 -12.36 11.84 2.98
C ASN A 171 -11.69 12.30 4.29
N LYS A 172 -10.38 12.64 4.25
CA LYS A 172 -9.69 13.13 5.45
C LYS A 172 -10.29 14.44 5.96
N LYS A 173 -10.36 14.56 7.29
CA LYS A 173 -10.68 15.78 8.01
C LYS A 173 -9.59 16.81 7.71
N ARG A 174 -10.01 18.03 7.38
CA ARG A 174 -9.10 19.16 7.17
C ARG A 174 -8.90 19.85 8.52
N ASP A 175 -7.64 19.98 8.94
CA ASP A 175 -7.29 20.66 10.19
C ASP A 175 -7.32 22.19 10.05
N LEU A 176 -7.20 22.71 8.82
CA LEU A 176 -7.14 24.13 8.51
C LEU A 176 -8.14 24.48 7.40
N ASN A 177 -8.72 25.68 7.48
CA ASN A 177 -9.52 26.25 6.41
C ASN A 177 -8.59 26.66 5.24
N PRO A 178 -8.83 26.21 3.99
CA PRO A 178 -8.02 26.60 2.84
C PRO A 178 -7.86 28.11 2.62
N ASP A 179 -8.85 28.90 3.05
CA ASP A 179 -8.83 30.36 2.90
C ASP A 179 -8.18 31.07 4.10
N SER A 180 -7.65 30.33 5.08
CA SER A 180 -7.04 30.92 6.27
C SER A 180 -5.58 31.32 6.04
N TYR A 181 -5.13 32.35 6.77
CA TYR A 181 -3.74 32.79 6.75
C TYR A 181 -2.78 31.67 7.19
N GLU A 182 -3.16 30.89 8.20
CA GLU A 182 -2.36 29.77 8.72
C GLU A 182 -2.19 28.66 7.68
N TYR A 183 -3.22 28.41 6.86
CA TYR A 183 -3.11 27.47 5.74
C TYR A 183 -2.11 27.98 4.70
N ALA A 184 -2.21 29.26 4.30
CA ALA A 184 -1.28 29.86 3.35
C ALA A 184 0.17 29.86 3.87
N GLU A 185 0.37 30.19 5.15
CA GLU A 185 1.69 30.16 5.79
C GLU A 185 2.26 28.74 5.85
N GLY A 186 1.44 27.75 6.24
CA GLY A 186 1.80 26.35 6.25
C GLY A 186 2.18 25.82 4.86
N LEU A 187 1.43 26.20 3.83
CA LEU A 187 1.70 25.85 2.44
C LEU A 187 3.04 26.44 1.97
N ASN A 188 3.31 27.71 2.28
CA ASN A 188 4.59 28.35 1.96
C ASN A 188 5.77 27.64 2.65
N LYS A 189 5.62 27.24 3.92
CA LYS A 189 6.63 26.45 4.64
C LYS A 189 6.87 25.10 3.95
N VAL A 190 5.83 24.40 3.52
CA VAL A 190 5.95 23.14 2.76
C VAL A 190 6.71 23.38 1.44
N PHE A 191 6.35 24.42 0.68
CA PHE A 191 7.02 24.76 -0.57
C PHE A 191 8.49 25.13 -0.38
N ALA A 192 8.84 25.84 0.70
CA ALA A 192 10.23 26.14 1.01
C ALA A 192 11.01 24.87 1.37
N ASN A 193 10.42 24.02 2.21
CA ASN A 193 11.06 22.79 2.71
C ASN A 193 11.28 21.73 1.63
N ILE A 194 10.48 21.73 0.55
CA ILE A 194 10.62 20.75 -0.53
C ILE A 194 11.71 21.13 -1.55
N GLN A 195 12.19 22.38 -1.57
CA GLN A 195 13.18 22.83 -2.57
C GLN A 195 14.52 22.09 -2.48
N ALA A 196 15.02 21.86 -1.26
CA ALA A 196 16.30 21.17 -1.06
C ALA A 196 16.20 19.69 -1.50
N PRO A 197 15.21 18.89 -1.04
CA PRO A 197 14.99 17.55 -1.57
C PRO A 197 14.82 17.50 -3.08
N LEU A 198 14.08 18.44 -3.69
CA LEU A 198 13.92 18.48 -5.16
C LEU A 198 15.24 18.76 -5.90
N ARG A 199 16.17 19.49 -5.29
CA ARG A 199 17.50 19.68 -5.86
C ARG A 199 18.31 18.38 -5.79
N GLU A 200 18.30 17.72 -4.64
CA GLU A 200 18.97 16.43 -4.43
C GLU A 200 18.44 15.36 -5.40
N GLU A 201 17.11 15.30 -5.61
CA GLU A 201 16.49 14.40 -6.60
C GLU A 201 16.95 14.71 -8.03
N ARG A 202 17.03 15.98 -8.42
CA ARG A 202 17.57 16.37 -9.75
C ARG A 202 19.03 15.99 -9.91
N ASP A 203 19.85 16.23 -8.89
CA ASP A 203 21.27 15.86 -8.92
C ASP A 203 21.42 14.34 -9.01
N MET A 204 20.57 13.58 -8.32
CA MET A 204 20.50 12.12 -8.43
C MET A 204 20.10 11.68 -9.83
N GLU A 205 19.04 12.24 -10.41
CA GLU A 205 18.58 11.96 -11.77
C GLU A 205 19.71 12.21 -12.80
N ILE A 206 20.39 13.35 -12.70
CA ILE A 206 21.54 13.68 -13.55
C ILE A 206 22.67 12.65 -13.38
N SER A 207 22.99 12.25 -12.14
CA SER A 207 24.07 11.30 -11.85
C SER A 207 23.80 9.86 -12.31
N LEU A 208 22.53 9.52 -12.51
CA LEU A 208 22.04 8.22 -12.95
C LEU A 208 21.55 8.24 -14.41
N LYS A 209 21.69 9.38 -15.08
CA LYS A 209 21.31 9.53 -16.48
C LYS A 209 22.03 8.49 -17.33
N ASN A 210 21.27 7.82 -18.20
CA ASN A 210 21.70 6.74 -19.08
C ASN A 210 22.12 5.43 -18.39
N LYS A 211 22.02 5.33 -17.06
CA LYS A 211 22.26 4.06 -16.36
C LYS A 211 21.01 3.19 -16.38
N LYS A 212 21.22 1.90 -16.61
CA LYS A 212 20.20 0.86 -16.48
C LYS A 212 20.02 0.48 -15.01
N TRP A 213 18.85 -0.05 -14.68
CA TRP A 213 18.51 -0.46 -13.32
C TRP A 213 19.52 -1.43 -12.67
N ASN A 214 20.19 -2.29 -13.46
CA ASN A 214 21.15 -3.28 -12.98
C ASN A 214 22.60 -2.76 -12.88
N GLU A 215 22.84 -1.53 -13.32
CA GLU A 215 24.17 -0.88 -13.27
C GLU A 215 24.39 -0.13 -11.94
N ILE A 216 23.38 -0.09 -11.08
CA ILE A 216 23.48 0.46 -9.73
C ILE A 216 23.49 -0.65 -8.68
N THR A 217 24.41 -0.55 -7.74
CA THR A 217 24.43 -1.43 -6.57
C THR A 217 23.51 -0.85 -5.51
N ILE A 218 22.42 -1.56 -5.23
CA ILE A 218 21.57 -1.30 -4.07
C ILE A 218 22.01 -2.27 -2.97
N LYS A 219 22.48 -1.74 -1.84
CA LYS A 219 22.81 -2.56 -0.68
C LYS A 219 21.56 -3.27 -0.19
N ASN A 220 21.67 -4.55 0.15
CA ASN A 220 20.59 -5.19 0.90
C ASN A 220 20.45 -4.49 2.26
N GLN A 221 19.21 -4.17 2.64
CA GLN A 221 18.91 -3.33 3.79
C GLN A 221 18.42 -4.13 5.00
N PHE A 222 17.89 -5.34 4.77
CA PHE A 222 17.26 -6.15 5.81
C PHE A 222 17.87 -7.55 5.80
N ASN A 223 18.12 -8.08 6.99
CA ASN A 223 18.83 -9.35 7.18
C ASN A 223 17.90 -10.55 7.35
N GLY A 224 16.59 -10.35 7.25
CA GLY A 224 15.59 -11.41 7.43
C GLY A 224 15.43 -12.28 6.18
N ASN A 225 14.72 -13.39 6.36
CA ASN A 225 14.33 -14.31 5.32
C ASN A 225 12.95 -13.93 4.77
N ALA A 226 12.89 -13.62 3.46
CA ALA A 226 11.65 -13.19 2.81
C ALA A 226 10.51 -14.21 2.92
N GLU A 227 10.79 -15.51 2.79
CA GLU A 227 9.75 -16.53 2.83
C GLU A 227 9.14 -16.66 4.24
N ARG A 228 9.98 -16.67 5.28
CA ARG A 228 9.48 -16.65 6.67
C ARG A 228 8.69 -15.39 6.98
N GLY A 229 9.16 -14.24 6.51
CA GLY A 229 8.46 -12.97 6.68
C GLY A 229 7.10 -12.94 5.99
N LYS A 230 7.01 -13.52 4.79
CA LYS A 230 5.75 -13.68 4.05
C LYS A 230 4.78 -14.58 4.83
N ILE A 231 5.24 -15.73 5.33
CA ILE A 231 4.41 -16.62 6.16
C ILE A 231 3.91 -15.88 7.41
N ALA A 232 4.77 -15.14 8.10
CA ALA A 232 4.40 -14.35 9.27
C ALA A 232 3.35 -13.28 8.92
N PHE A 233 3.54 -12.56 7.82
CA PHE A 233 2.61 -11.58 7.31
C PHE A 233 1.23 -12.18 6.98
N GLU A 234 1.19 -13.30 6.25
CA GLU A 234 -0.07 -13.96 5.91
C GLU A 234 -0.84 -14.42 7.16
N GLN A 235 -0.14 -14.88 8.20
CA GLN A 235 -0.74 -15.22 9.49
C GLN A 235 -1.29 -13.99 10.21
N ILE A 236 -0.57 -12.86 10.18
CA ILE A 236 -1.03 -11.57 10.73
C ILE A 236 -2.34 -11.17 10.05
N VAL A 237 -2.37 -11.16 8.70
CA VAL A 237 -3.54 -10.74 7.92
C VAL A 237 -4.75 -11.65 8.17
N LYS A 238 -4.55 -12.96 8.25
CA LYS A 238 -5.63 -13.92 8.58
C LYS A 238 -6.26 -13.67 9.96
N ASN A 239 -5.53 -13.05 10.88
CA ASN A 239 -6.03 -12.74 12.22
C ASN A 239 -6.76 -11.39 12.31
N ILE A 240 -6.71 -10.57 11.25
CA ILE A 240 -7.50 -9.34 11.14
C ILE A 240 -8.84 -9.70 10.51
N THR A 241 -9.96 -9.34 11.13
CA THR A 241 -11.25 -9.56 10.48
C THR A 241 -11.45 -8.56 9.34
N PHE A 242 -12.26 -8.92 8.33
CA PHE A 242 -12.58 -7.99 7.24
C PHE A 242 -13.11 -6.64 7.76
N ASN A 243 -14.00 -6.69 8.76
CA ASN A 243 -14.58 -5.49 9.38
C ASN A 243 -13.52 -4.63 10.09
N ASP A 244 -12.50 -5.25 10.68
CA ASP A 244 -11.45 -4.53 11.37
C ASP A 244 -10.64 -3.65 10.44
N TYR A 245 -10.30 -4.19 9.27
CA TYR A 245 -9.56 -3.44 8.27
C TYR A 245 -10.44 -2.42 7.55
N GLN A 246 -11.67 -2.78 7.19
CA GLN A 246 -12.56 -1.84 6.50
C GLN A 246 -12.91 -0.62 7.35
N ASN A 247 -13.10 -0.81 8.67
CA ASN A 247 -13.41 0.28 9.61
C ASN A 247 -12.15 1.00 10.15
N PHE A 248 -10.95 0.50 9.84
CA PHE A 248 -9.72 1.22 10.14
C PHE A 248 -9.52 2.33 9.11
N HIS A 249 -9.19 3.54 9.53
CA HIS A 249 -8.89 4.65 8.63
C HIS A 249 -7.46 5.12 8.82
N PHE A 250 -6.71 5.24 7.72
CA PHE A 250 -5.34 5.76 7.74
C PHE A 250 -5.29 7.25 8.12
N PHE A 251 -6.38 7.98 7.90
CA PHE A 251 -6.49 9.40 8.21
C PHE A 251 -7.71 9.65 9.10
N PRO A 252 -7.68 10.65 9.98
CA PRO A 252 -8.91 11.14 10.63
C PRO A 252 -9.94 11.48 9.56
N GLN A 253 -11.14 10.89 9.64
CA GLN A 253 -12.19 11.08 8.64
C GLN A 253 -13.06 12.30 8.97
N ARG A 254 -13.68 12.90 7.95
CA ARG A 254 -14.76 13.88 8.17
C ARG A 254 -15.92 13.20 8.86
N GLU A 255 -16.58 13.90 9.78
CA GLU A 255 -17.86 13.46 10.28
C GLU A 255 -18.83 13.40 9.09
N VAL A 256 -19.35 12.21 8.82
CA VAL A 256 -20.46 12.08 7.87
C VAL A 256 -21.63 12.76 8.55
N GLN A 257 -21.95 14.00 8.15
CA GLN A 257 -23.27 14.53 8.44
C GLN A 257 -24.24 13.53 7.84
N GLN A 258 -25.01 12.83 8.69
CA GLN A 258 -26.20 12.15 8.24
C GLN A 258 -27.08 13.23 7.61
N ILE A 259 -26.97 13.41 6.29
CA ILE A 259 -27.97 14.15 5.53
C ILE A 259 -29.24 13.35 5.77
N GLY A 260 -30.10 13.89 6.63
CA GLY A 260 -31.32 13.24 7.06
C GLY A 260 -32.14 12.86 5.84
N MET A 261 -32.23 11.56 5.54
CA MET A 261 -33.36 10.98 4.83
C MET A 261 -34.58 10.91 5.78
N LEU A 262 -34.92 12.05 6.38
CA LEU A 262 -36.07 12.28 7.25
C LEU A 262 -36.68 13.62 6.83
N GLY A 263 -37.36 13.61 5.68
CA GLY A 263 -37.98 14.82 5.12
C GLY A 263 -38.62 14.67 3.74
N MET A 264 -39.03 13.46 3.34
CA MET A 264 -40.02 13.28 2.28
C MET A 264 -41.03 12.24 2.74
N VAL A 265 -41.84 12.62 3.73
CA VAL A 265 -43.11 11.95 4.02
C VAL A 265 -44.17 13.04 3.96
N ASP A 266 -45.03 12.90 2.97
CA ASP A 266 -46.38 13.43 2.85
C ASP A 266 -46.61 14.94 3.07
N MET A 267 -46.67 15.66 1.95
CA MET A 267 -47.63 16.74 1.80
C MET A 267 -48.46 16.51 0.52
N ASP A 268 -49.18 15.40 0.52
CA ASP A 268 -50.47 15.31 -0.16
C ASP A 268 -51.53 15.46 0.92
N LEU A 269 -52.32 16.55 0.82
CA LEU A 269 -53.70 16.76 1.29
C LEU A 269 -53.91 18.24 1.65
N ARG A 270 -54.25 19.05 0.63
CA ARG A 270 -55.54 19.76 0.53
C ARG A 270 -55.59 20.65 -0.71
#